data_AF-A0A374VRL0-F1
#
_entry.id   AF-A0A374VRL0-F1
#
_cell.length_a   1.000
_cell.length_b   1.000
_cell.length_c   1.000
_cell.angle_alpha   90.00
_cell.angle_beta   90.00
_cell.angle_gamma   90.00
#
_symmetry.space_group_name_H-M   'P 1'
#
loop_
_entity.id
_entity.type
_entity.pdbx_description
1 polymer ?
#
loop_
_entity_poly.entity_id
_entity_poly.type
_entity_poly.pdbx_seq_one_letter_code
_entity_poly.pdbx_strand_id
1 'polypeptide(L)' 'MEQQKLIDELNYHRAQKLTDALYHSGLISFEEYDKLTLKNRHSFSPIYVDLLPKALAIPPKKR' A
#
# COMPACT_ATOMS: atom_id res chain seq x y z
N MET A 1 12.74 -2.72 -19.83
CA MET A 1 12.33 -1.32 -19.55
C MET A 1 10.85 -1.18 -19.21
N GLU A 2 9.96 -2.10 -19.61
CA GLU A 2 8.56 -2.16 -19.09
C GLU A 2 8.31 -3.32 -18.11
N GLN A 3 8.98 -4.46 -18.30
CA GLN A 3 8.85 -5.62 -17.42
C GLN A 3 9.23 -5.31 -15.96
N GLN A 4 10.27 -4.50 -15.74
CA GLN A 4 10.68 -4.09 -14.40
C GLN A 4 9.57 -3.29 -13.69
N LYS A 5 8.92 -2.38 -14.42
CA LYS A 5 7.82 -1.55 -13.90
C LYS A 5 6.58 -2.37 -13.58
N LEU A 6 6.28 -3.38 -14.39
CA LEU A 6 5.23 -4.36 -14.11
C LEU A 6 5.53 -5.20 -12.85
N ILE A 7 6.79 -5.60 -12.68
CA ILE A 7 7.24 -6.33 -11.48
C ILE A 7 7.12 -5.43 -10.24
N ASP A 8 7.52 -4.16 -10.34
CA ASP A 8 7.43 -3.20 -9.24
C ASP A 8 5.97 -2.91 -8.86
N GLU A 9 5.05 -2.86 -9.83
CA GLU A 9 3.61 -2.72 -9.58
C GLU A 9 3.04 -3.96 -8.86
N LEU A 10 3.40 -5.15 -9.32
CA LEU A 10 2.95 -6.41 -8.72
C LEU A 10 3.50 -6.56 -7.29
N ASN A 11 4.74 -6.13 -7.07
CA ASN A 11 5.36 -6.08 -5.75
C ASN A 11 4.72 -5.03 -4.83
N TYR A 12 4.39 -3.85 -5.34
CA TYR A 12 3.65 -2.84 -4.59
C TYR A 12 2.28 -3.37 -4.15
N HIS A 13 1.52 -3.98 -5.06
CA HIS A 13 0.21 -4.56 -4.72
C HIS A 13 0.33 -5.66 -3.66
N ARG A 14 1.36 -6.51 -3.75
CA ARG A 14 1.65 -7.52 -2.72
C ARG A 14 1.99 -6.90 -1.38
N ALA A 15 2.84 -5.87 -1.37
CA ALA A 15 3.24 -5.17 -0.15
C ALA A 15 2.03 -4.49 0.51
N GLN A 16 1.19 -3.80 -0.28
CA GLN A 16 -0.03 -3.16 0.22
C GLN A 16 -1.00 -4.18 0.81
N LYS A 17 -1.23 -5.30 0.13
CA LYS A 17 -2.10 -6.38 0.62
C LYS A 17 -1.60 -7.01 1.92
N LEU A 18 -0.27 -7.10 2.09
CA LEU A 18 0.35 -7.54 3.33
C LEU A 18 0.10 -6.51 4.45
N THR A 19 0.33 -5.23 4.16
CA THR A 19 0.09 -4.12 5.10
C THR A 19 -1.39 -4.05 5.51
N ASP A 20 -2.32 -4.27 4.59
CA ASP A 20 -3.75 -4.43 4.87
C ASP A 20 -4.01 -5.61 5.79
N ALA A 21 -3.44 -6.79 5.52
CA ALA A 21 -3.62 -7.97 6.38
C ALA A 21 -3.08 -7.72 7.79
N LEU A 22 -1.95 -7.05 7.94
CA LEU A 22 -1.39 -6.63 9.23
C LEU A 22 -2.31 -5.66 9.98
N TYR A 23 -2.92 -4.71 9.28
CA TYR A 23 -3.86 -3.76 9.87
C TYR A 23 -5.16 -4.44 10.29
N HIS A 24 -5.74 -5.28 9.43
CA HIS A 24 -6.99 -6.00 9.73
C HIS A 24 -6.82 -7.06 10.83
N SER A 25 -5.62 -7.57 11.03
CA SER A 25 -5.27 -8.45 12.16
C SER A 25 -4.95 -7.69 13.46
N GLY A 26 -4.92 -6.36 13.43
CA GLY A 26 -4.61 -5.52 14.59
C GLY A 26 -3.14 -5.58 15.01
N LEU A 27 -2.24 -6.08 14.15
CA LEU A 27 -0.80 -6.17 14.41
C LEU A 27 -0.09 -4.83 14.23
N ILE A 28 -0.67 -3.93 13.45
CA ILE A 28 -0.18 -2.56 13.25
C ILE A 28 -1.32 -1.56 13.47
N SER A 29 -0.95 -0.39 14.00
CA SER A 29 -1.86 0.74 14.14
C SER A 29 -2.16 1.42 12.80
N PHE A 30 -3.19 2.27 12.76
CA PHE A 30 -3.51 3.07 11.57
C PHE A 30 -2.35 3.99 11.14
N GLU A 31 -1.61 4.54 12.11
CA GLU A 31 -0.48 5.43 11.83
C GLU A 31 0.71 4.65 11.23
N GLU A 32 0.93 3.42 11.68
CA GLU A 32 1.95 2.52 11.11
C GLU A 32 1.53 2.01 9.72
N TYR A 33 0.25 1.73 9.52
CA TYR A 33 -0.32 1.39 8.21
C TYR A 33 -0.07 2.52 7.19
N ASP A 34 -0.31 3.78 7.57
CA ASP A 34 -0.07 4.93 6.69
C ASP A 34 1.42 5.12 6.38
N LYS A 35 2.29 5.01 7.40
CA LYS A 35 3.75 5.06 7.23
C LYS A 35 4.26 3.94 6.30
N LEU A 36 3.77 2.71 6.47
CA LEU A 36 4.12 1.57 5.61
C LEU A 36 3.62 1.77 4.18
N THR A 37 2.39 2.29 4.02
CA THR A 37 1.82 2.60 2.70
C THR A 37 2.65 3.65 1.97
N LEU A 38 3.08 4.71 2.65
CA LEU A 38 3.97 5.73 2.09
C LEU A 38 5.36 5.16 1.75
N LYS A 39 5.91 4.30 2.60
CA LYS A 39 7.20 3.65 2.35
C LYS A 39 7.13 2.73 1.13
N ASN A 40 6.10 1.89 1.03
CA ASN A 40 5.85 1.03 -0.13
C ASN A 40 5.71 1.87 -1.40
N ARG A 41 5.00 3.00 -1.32
CA ARG A 41 4.83 3.96 -2.43
C ARG A 41 6.17 4.50 -2.94
N HIS A 42 7.04 4.89 -2.02
CA HIS A 42 8.38 5.42 -2.35
C HIS A 42 9.34 4.34 -2.85
N SER A 43 9.29 3.13 -2.26
CA SER A 43 10.23 2.05 -2.58
C SER A 43 9.98 1.41 -3.95
N PHE A 44 8.71 1.24 -4.35
CA PHE A 44 8.38 0.61 -5.62
C PHE A 44 8.18 1.61 -6.76
N SER A 45 8.07 2.91 -6.45
CA SER A 45 7.80 4.00 -7.41
C SER A 45 6.84 3.60 -8.56
N PRO A 46 5.66 3.02 -8.27
CA PRO A 46 4.78 2.48 -9.31
C PRO A 46 4.29 3.59 -10.24
N ILE A 47 4.08 3.30 -11.52
CA ILE A 47 3.54 4.30 -12.47
C ILE A 47 2.14 4.78 -12.04
N TYR A 48 1.32 3.89 -11.46
CA TYR A 48 -0.07 4.16 -11.09
C TYR A 48 -0.24 4.71 -9.68
N VAL A 49 0.83 5.28 -9.11
CA VAL A 49 0.80 5.83 -7.76
C VAL A 49 -0.27 6.91 -7.56
N ASP A 50 -0.60 7.61 -8.63
CA ASP A 50 -1.63 8.65 -8.66
C ASP A 50 -3.03 8.13 -8.98
N LEU A 51 -3.14 6.89 -9.49
CA LEU A 51 -4.40 6.19 -9.71
C LEU A 51 -4.86 5.41 -8.47
N LEU A 52 -3.94 5.09 -7.56
CA LEU A 52 -4.27 4.47 -6.28
C LEU A 52 -4.95 5.49 -5.36
N PRO A 53 -6.07 5.13 -4.70
CA PRO A 53 -6.72 6.02 -3.76
C PRO A 53 -5.71 6.39 -2.66
N LYS A 54 -5.47 7.69 -2.47
CA LYS A 54 -4.67 8.17 -1.33
C LYS A 54 -5.32 7.61 -0.07
N ALA A 55 -4.53 6.92 0.76
CA ALA A 55 -4.98 6.13 1.91
C ALA A 55 -5.96 6.87 2.85
N LEU A 56 -5.97 8.20 2.82
CA LEU A 56 -6.89 9.08 3.54
C LEU A 56 -8.38 8.94 3.16
N ALA A 57 -8.75 8.24 2.09
CA ALA A 57 -10.14 8.18 1.63
C ALA A 57 -10.93 6.94 2.08
N ILE A 58 -10.30 5.95 2.72
CA ILE A 58 -11.02 4.75 3.18
C ILE A 58 -11.30 4.91 4.68
N PRO A 59 -12.52 5.34 5.08
CA PRO A 59 -12.87 5.39 6.50
C PRO A 59 -12.73 3.98 7.08
N PRO A 60 -12.21 3.83 8.31
CA PRO A 60 -12.13 2.53 8.96
C PRO A 60 -13.52 1.90 8.93
N LYS A 61 -13.62 0.70 8.34
CA LYS A 61 -14.86 -0.07 8.34
C LYS A 61 -15.12 -0.45 9.79
N LYS A 62 -16.01 0.32 10.45
CA LYS A 62 -16.45 0.07 11.82
C LYS A 62 -16.93 -1.39 11.89
N ARG A 63 -16.20 -2.21 12.65
CA ARG A 63 -16.71 -3.48 13.17
C ARG A 63 -17.69 -3.19 14.29
#